data_AF-A0A849T327-F1
#
_entry.id   AF-A0A849T327-F1
#
_cell.length_a   1.000
_cell.length_b   1.000
_cell.length_c   1.000
_cell.angle_alpha   90.00
_cell.angle_beta   90.00
_cell.angle_gamma   90.00
#
_symmetry.space_group_name_H-M   'P 1'
#
loop_
_entity.id
_entity.type
_entity.pdbx_description
1 polymer ?
#
loop_
_entity_poly.entity_id
_entity_poly.type
_entity_poly.pdbx_seq_one_letter_code
_entity_poly.pdbx_strand_id
1 'polypeptide(L)'
;MVDVKFMANKLIISLFLCLAFVSCGQDYNSNYGDKGRYTPIEGIDSSTPAGARMLGVYRVMQDKCFQCHQWSNYKTAEQWEAAGIVSRGSLSGSICHTRLKNNGSDMPPDPIAQLTAEELTAVEEWILNM
;
A
#
# COMPACT_ATOMS: atom_id res chain seq x y z
N MET A 1 8.20 58.57 21.25
CA MET A 1 8.11 57.51 22.28
C MET A 1 7.26 56.41 21.67
N VAL A 2 7.88 55.37 21.10
CA VAL A 2 7.16 54.30 20.39
C VAL A 2 6.66 53.29 21.42
N ASP A 3 5.35 53.05 21.42
CA ASP A 3 4.66 52.26 22.42
C ASP A 3 5.07 50.77 22.31
N VAL A 4 5.89 50.33 23.27
CA VAL A 4 6.49 48.99 23.32
C VAL A 4 5.42 47.88 23.31
N LYS A 5 4.21 48.17 23.80
CA LYS A 5 3.08 47.22 23.79
C LYS A 5 2.54 46.97 22.37
N PHE A 6 2.60 47.97 21.49
CA PHE A 6 2.09 47.85 20.12
C PHE A 6 3.00 46.99 19.22
N MET A 7 4.31 47.00 19.46
CA MET A 7 5.28 46.15 18.76
C MET A 7 5.26 44.70 19.25
N ALA A 8 5.10 44.48 20.57
CA ALA A 8 5.03 43.14 21.14
C ALA A 8 3.81 42.35 20.62
N ASN A 9 2.66 43.01 20.45
CA ASN A 9 1.46 42.36 19.93
C ASN A 9 1.60 41.90 18.46
N LYS A 10 2.34 42.67 17.64
CA LYS A 10 2.63 42.31 16.25
C LYS A 10 3.62 41.14 16.14
N LEU A 11 4.61 41.10 17.04
CA LEU A 11 5.59 40.01 17.13
C LEU A 11 4.95 38.70 17.56
N ILE A 12 4.01 38.72 18.51
CA ILE A 12 3.30 37.52 18.98
C ILE A 12 2.36 36.98 17.89
N ILE A 13 1.66 37.86 17.16
CA ILE A 13 0.77 37.46 16.06
C ILE A 13 1.58 36.86 14.90
N SER A 14 2.73 37.44 14.54
CA SER A 14 3.63 36.85 13.53
C SER A 14 4.21 35.50 13.97
N LEU A 15 4.52 35.31 15.26
CA LEU A 15 5.02 34.03 15.78
C LEU A 15 3.93 32.94 15.77
N PHE A 16 2.68 33.30 16.09
CA PHE A 16 1.54 32.38 16.00
C PHE A 16 1.21 32.01 14.55
N LEU A 17 1.35 32.93 13.60
CA LEU A 17 1.18 32.64 12.18
C LEU A 17 2.26 31.70 11.65
N CYS A 18 3.52 31.87 12.04
CA CYS A 18 4.62 31.00 11.59
C CYS A 18 4.49 29.55 12.09
N LEU A 19 3.89 29.33 13.26
CA LEU A 19 3.63 27.99 13.82
C LEU A 19 2.45 27.28 13.17
N ALA A 20 1.53 28.01 12.52
CA ALA A 20 0.38 27.42 11.82
C ALA A 20 0.74 26.84 10.44
N PHE A 21 1.91 27.17 9.87
CA PHE A 21 2.35 26.68 8.55
C PHE A 21 3.37 25.53 8.60
N VAL A 22 3.78 25.06 9.79
CA VAL A 22 4.64 23.87 9.95
C VAL A 22 3.86 22.57 10.08
N SER A 23 2.52 22.60 10.05
CA SER A 23 1.69 21.38 9.99
C SER A 23 1.40 20.91 8.57
N CYS A 24 2.20 21.32 7.57
CA CYS A 24 2.39 20.46 6.42
C CYS A 24 3.10 19.21 6.94
N GLY A 25 2.30 18.26 7.43
CA GLY A 25 2.68 16.88 7.64
C GLY A 25 3.20 16.36 6.31
N GLN A 26 4.50 16.56 6.08
CA GLN A 26 5.26 15.61 5.33
C GLN A 26 5.29 14.39 6.23
N ASP A 27 4.32 13.50 6.03
CA ASP A 27 4.56 12.09 6.26
C ASP A 27 5.87 11.79 5.52
N TYR A 28 6.97 11.79 6.25
CA TYR A 28 8.24 11.24 5.80
C TYR A 28 8.04 9.73 5.71
N ASN A 29 7.22 9.29 4.75
CA ASN A 29 7.30 7.94 4.23
C ASN A 29 8.55 7.93 3.33
N SER A 30 9.61 7.29 3.82
CA SER A 30 10.89 7.17 3.12
C SER A 30 10.76 6.23 1.93
N ASN A 31 10.13 6.69 0.84
CA ASN A 31 9.86 5.93 -0.38
C ASN A 31 11.07 5.74 -1.31
N TYR A 32 12.29 5.72 -0.78
CA TYR A 32 13.45 5.33 -1.60
C TYR A 32 13.40 3.84 -1.98
N GLY A 33 12.64 3.02 -1.24
CA GLY A 33 12.33 1.61 -1.57
C GLY A 33 11.16 1.41 -2.55
N ASP A 34 10.35 2.43 -2.79
CA ASP A 34 9.06 2.28 -3.47
C ASP A 34 9.11 2.53 -4.98
N LYS A 35 10.29 2.90 -5.48
CA LYS A 35 10.53 3.17 -6.90
C LYS A 35 10.16 1.96 -7.78
N GLY A 36 10.29 0.75 -7.23
CA GLY A 36 9.74 -0.47 -7.82
C GLY A 36 8.22 -0.51 -7.71
N ARG A 37 7.66 -0.37 -6.50
CA ARG A 37 6.24 -0.58 -6.16
C ARG A 37 5.25 0.27 -6.97
N TYR A 38 5.61 1.50 -7.34
CA TYR A 38 4.74 2.42 -8.08
C TYR A 38 5.00 2.52 -9.58
N THR A 39 5.91 1.72 -10.15
CA THR A 39 6.04 1.72 -11.61
C THR A 39 4.72 1.23 -12.22
N PRO A 40 4.09 1.97 -13.15
CA PRO A 40 2.80 1.60 -13.70
C PRO A 40 2.83 0.22 -14.36
N ILE A 41 1.75 -0.55 -14.19
CA ILE A 41 1.49 -1.78 -14.94
C ILE A 41 0.25 -1.52 -15.78
N GLU A 42 0.35 -1.79 -17.09
CA GLU A 42 -0.78 -1.61 -18.00
C GLU A 42 -2.02 -2.37 -17.51
N GLY A 43 -3.16 -1.67 -17.49
CA GLY A 43 -4.43 -2.18 -17.00
C GLY A 43 -4.69 -2.00 -15.50
N ILE A 44 -3.72 -1.49 -14.71
CA ILE A 44 -3.91 -1.18 -13.28
C ILE A 44 -3.88 0.34 -13.09
N ASP A 45 -5.00 0.93 -12.66
CA ASP A 45 -5.11 2.36 -12.37
C ASP A 45 -4.55 2.72 -10.99
N SER A 46 -3.24 2.93 -10.89
CA SER A 46 -2.58 3.32 -9.64
C SER A 46 -2.79 4.78 -9.22
N SER A 47 -3.64 5.55 -9.91
CA SER A 47 -3.97 6.93 -9.50
C SER A 47 -4.94 6.98 -8.32
N THR A 48 -5.65 5.88 -8.07
CA THR A 48 -6.55 5.72 -6.93
C THR A 48 -5.86 5.00 -5.77
N PRO A 49 -6.25 5.23 -4.49
CA PRO A 49 -5.71 4.48 -3.37
C PRO A 49 -5.91 2.96 -3.50
N ALA A 50 -7.07 2.52 -4.03
CA ALA A 50 -7.36 1.11 -4.26
C ALA A 50 -6.44 0.50 -5.32
N GLY A 51 -6.26 1.19 -6.45
CA GLY A 51 -5.36 0.73 -7.50
C GLY A 51 -3.88 0.77 -7.13
N ALA A 52 -3.47 1.69 -6.24
CA ALA A 52 -2.11 1.69 -5.67
C ALA A 52 -1.86 0.46 -4.78
N ARG A 53 -2.85 0.06 -3.95
CA ARG A 53 -2.78 -1.20 -3.18
C ARG A 53 -2.71 -2.41 -4.10
N MET A 54 -3.60 -2.45 -5.11
CA MET A 54 -3.64 -3.51 -6.12
C MET A 54 -2.30 -3.62 -6.88
N LEU A 55 -1.70 -2.50 -7.29
CA LEU A 55 -0.39 -2.49 -7.95
C LEU A 55 0.71 -3.09 -7.05
N GLY A 56 0.70 -2.74 -5.76
CA GLY A 56 1.62 -3.30 -4.78
C GLY A 56 1.50 -4.83 -4.66
N VAL A 57 0.28 -5.33 -4.51
CA VAL A 57 0.03 -6.78 -4.40
C VAL A 57 0.29 -7.51 -5.71
N TYR A 58 -0.07 -6.93 -6.84
CA TYR A 58 0.16 -7.53 -8.15
C TYR A 58 1.65 -7.84 -8.37
N ARG A 59 2.55 -7.00 -7.86
CA ARG A 59 4.01 -7.23 -7.92
C ARG A 59 4.44 -8.41 -7.04
N VAL A 60 3.90 -8.51 -5.83
CA VAL A 60 4.14 -9.68 -4.95
C VAL A 60 3.67 -10.95 -5.65
N MET A 61 2.46 -10.95 -6.22
CA MET A 61 1.92 -12.10 -6.94
C MET A 61 2.73 -12.42 -8.20
N GLN A 62 3.24 -11.39 -8.90
CA GLN A 62 4.11 -11.58 -10.06
C GLN A 62 5.42 -12.26 -9.69
N ASP A 63 6.06 -11.85 -8.59
CA ASP A 63 7.32 -12.43 -8.11
C ASP A 63 7.13 -13.84 -7.54
N LYS A 64 6.10 -14.04 -6.71
CA LYS A 64 5.93 -15.25 -5.91
C LYS A 64 5.02 -16.31 -6.54
N CYS A 65 4.11 -15.93 -7.43
CA CYS A 65 3.00 -16.81 -7.83
C CYS A 65 2.89 -17.04 -9.35
N PHE A 66 3.22 -16.06 -10.19
CA PHE A 66 2.95 -16.16 -11.63
C PHE A 66 3.79 -17.20 -12.37
N GLN A 67 4.89 -17.65 -11.77
CA GLN A 67 5.68 -18.76 -12.32
C GLN A 67 4.88 -20.06 -12.39
N CYS A 68 3.89 -20.24 -11.51
CA CYS A 68 3.05 -21.45 -11.47
C CYS A 68 1.56 -21.16 -11.77
N HIS A 69 1.13 -19.91 -11.64
CA HIS A 69 -0.27 -19.52 -11.78
C HIS A 69 -0.49 -18.52 -12.92
N GLN A 70 -1.52 -18.78 -13.73
CA GLN A 70 -1.90 -17.91 -14.85
C GLN A 70 -2.78 -16.75 -14.39
N TRP A 71 -2.21 -15.85 -13.57
CA TRP A 71 -2.93 -14.72 -12.95
C TRP A 71 -2.55 -13.35 -13.53
N SER A 72 -1.69 -13.33 -14.55
CA SER A 72 -1.17 -12.11 -15.18
C SER A 72 -2.26 -11.21 -15.80
N ASN A 73 -3.44 -11.79 -16.10
CA ASN A 73 -4.58 -11.08 -16.68
C ASN A 73 -5.50 -10.44 -15.63
N TYR A 74 -5.29 -10.69 -14.34
CA TYR A 74 -6.12 -10.13 -13.27
C TYR A 74 -5.56 -8.77 -12.83
N LYS A 75 -6.06 -7.71 -13.47
CA LYS A 75 -5.62 -6.32 -13.29
C LYS A 75 -6.55 -5.49 -12.40
N THR A 76 -7.73 -6.01 -12.08
CA THR A 76 -8.77 -5.35 -11.27
C THR A 76 -9.23 -6.25 -10.13
N ALA A 77 -9.70 -5.67 -9.02
CA ALA A 77 -10.19 -6.45 -7.87
C ALA A 77 -11.32 -7.40 -8.29
N GLU A 78 -12.20 -6.95 -9.18
CA GLU A 78 -13.32 -7.70 -9.73
C GLU A 78 -12.86 -8.98 -10.45
N GLN A 79 -11.73 -8.94 -11.16
CA GLN A 79 -11.18 -10.12 -11.81
C GLN A 79 -10.65 -11.15 -10.81
N TRP A 80 -10.01 -10.70 -9.72
CA TRP A 80 -9.53 -11.61 -8.66
C TRP A 80 -10.68 -12.25 -7.89
N GLU A 81 -11.74 -11.50 -7.62
CA GLU A 81 -12.98 -11.99 -7.00
C GLU A 81 -13.72 -12.96 -7.91
N ALA A 82 -13.93 -12.60 -9.18
CA ALA A 82 -14.63 -13.45 -10.14
C ALA A 82 -13.89 -14.78 -10.38
N ALA A 83 -12.57 -14.79 -10.22
CA ALA A 83 -11.76 -16.01 -10.27
C ALA A 83 -11.83 -16.86 -8.98
N GLY A 84 -12.47 -16.37 -7.91
CA GLY A 84 -12.57 -17.05 -6.61
C GLY A 84 -11.24 -17.13 -5.85
N ILE A 85 -10.24 -16.34 -6.24
CA ILE A 85 -8.91 -16.35 -5.62
C ILE A 85 -8.91 -15.49 -4.35
N VAL A 86 -9.67 -14.40 -4.38
CA VAL A 86 -9.82 -13.44 -3.30
C VAL A 86 -11.30 -13.26 -2.97
N SER A 87 -11.61 -13.13 -1.69
CA SER A 87 -12.91 -12.70 -1.20
C SER A 87 -12.76 -11.35 -0.50
N ARG A 88 -13.43 -10.32 -1.02
CA ARG A 88 -13.40 -8.95 -0.45
C ARG A 88 -13.66 -8.97 1.04
N GLY A 89 -12.77 -8.33 1.81
CA GLY A 89 -12.92 -8.20 3.26
C GLY A 89 -12.69 -9.49 4.05
N SER A 90 -12.26 -10.59 3.41
CA SER A 90 -12.15 -11.90 4.07
C SER A 90 -10.84 -12.59 3.74
N LEU A 91 -9.90 -12.56 4.69
CA LEU A 91 -8.63 -13.29 4.59
C LEU A 91 -8.87 -14.81 4.54
N SER A 92 -9.70 -15.34 5.43
CA SER A 92 -10.04 -16.77 5.48
C SER A 92 -10.87 -17.24 4.28
N GLY A 93 -11.60 -16.34 3.62
CA GLY A 93 -12.30 -16.60 2.36
C GLY A 93 -11.42 -16.49 1.12
N SER A 94 -10.16 -16.05 1.26
CA SER A 94 -9.25 -15.83 0.14
C SER A 94 -8.25 -16.97 0.00
N ILE A 95 -8.33 -17.70 -1.11
CA ILE A 95 -7.45 -18.84 -1.39
C ILE A 95 -5.98 -18.40 -1.49
N CYS A 96 -5.71 -17.23 -2.08
CA CYS A 96 -4.33 -16.73 -2.18
C CYS A 96 -3.68 -16.43 -0.82
N HIS A 97 -4.47 -16.18 0.23
CA HIS A 97 -3.97 -15.98 1.59
C HIS A 97 -3.86 -17.30 2.34
N THR A 98 -4.93 -18.10 2.35
CA THR A 98 -4.99 -19.36 3.12
C THR A 98 -3.97 -20.42 2.67
N ARG A 99 -3.49 -20.36 1.41
CA ARG A 99 -2.48 -21.29 0.87
C ARG A 99 -1.03 -20.89 1.15
N LEU A 100 -0.78 -19.75 1.79
CA LEU A 100 0.58 -19.29 2.07
C LEU A 100 1.27 -20.14 3.15
N LYS A 101 2.58 -20.38 3.00
CA LYS A 101 3.49 -20.94 4.01
C LYS A 101 3.46 -20.13 5.30
N ASN A 102 3.28 -18.81 5.19
CA ASN A 102 3.09 -17.91 6.33
C ASN A 102 1.86 -18.28 7.18
N ASN A 103 0.89 -19.00 6.60
CA ASN A 103 -0.31 -19.51 7.26
C ASN A 103 -0.26 -21.03 7.51
N GLY A 104 0.93 -21.63 7.49
CA GLY A 104 1.13 -23.07 7.73
C GLY A 104 0.79 -23.97 6.54
N SER A 105 0.64 -23.41 5.33
CA SER A 105 0.38 -24.16 4.10
C SER A 105 1.67 -24.34 3.28
N ASP A 106 1.55 -24.62 1.97
CA ASP A 106 2.67 -25.08 1.11
C ASP A 106 3.09 -24.10 0.01
N MET A 107 2.41 -22.95 -0.16
CA MET A 107 2.74 -21.97 -1.21
C MET A 107 3.54 -20.77 -0.68
N PRO A 108 4.45 -20.18 -1.47
CA PRO A 108 4.91 -20.69 -2.76
C PRO A 108 5.84 -21.91 -2.56
N PRO A 109 5.85 -22.85 -3.52
CA PRO A 109 6.67 -24.06 -3.43
C PRO A 109 8.15 -23.73 -3.57
N ASP A 110 9.02 -24.58 -3.03
CA ASP A 110 10.46 -24.41 -3.22
C ASP A 110 10.84 -24.49 -4.72
N PRO A 111 11.80 -23.69 -5.20
CA PRO A 111 12.71 -22.82 -4.45
C PRO A 111 12.20 -21.39 -4.24
N ILE A 112 10.93 -21.10 -4.54
CA ILE A 112 10.37 -19.75 -4.39
C ILE A 112 10.26 -19.45 -2.89
N ALA A 113 10.88 -18.34 -2.48
CA ALA A 113 10.86 -17.92 -1.09
C ALA A 113 9.42 -17.56 -0.65
N GLN A 114 9.11 -17.86 0.61
CA GLN A 114 7.88 -17.37 1.25
C GLN A 114 7.81 -15.85 1.20
N LEU A 115 6.60 -15.30 1.35
CA LEU A 115 6.41 -13.86 1.42
C LEU A 115 7.12 -13.31 2.67
N THR A 116 7.76 -12.15 2.54
CA THR A 116 8.23 -11.38 3.70
C THR A 116 7.03 -10.88 4.52
N ALA A 117 7.29 -10.40 5.74
CA ALA A 117 6.24 -9.83 6.57
C ALA A 117 5.55 -8.64 5.88
N GLU A 118 6.33 -7.78 5.22
CA GLU A 118 5.83 -6.60 4.51
C GLU A 118 5.01 -6.98 3.27
N GLU A 119 5.43 -8.02 2.54
CA GLU A 119 4.67 -8.56 1.40
C GLU A 119 3.34 -9.17 1.86
N LEU A 120 3.36 -9.95 2.96
CA LEU A 120 2.16 -10.54 3.54
C LEU A 120 1.18 -9.46 4.00
N THR A 121 1.65 -8.46 4.77
CA THR A 121 0.81 -7.34 5.20
C THR A 121 0.20 -6.59 4.01
N ALA A 122 0.97 -6.39 2.93
CA ALA A 122 0.44 -5.76 1.72
C ALA A 122 -0.71 -6.56 1.08
N VAL A 123 -0.58 -7.90 1.04
CA VAL A 123 -1.64 -8.79 0.54
C VAL A 123 -2.87 -8.70 1.45
N GLU A 124 -2.69 -8.76 2.76
CA GLU A 124 -3.79 -8.71 3.73
C GLU A 124 -4.54 -7.37 3.69
N GLU A 125 -3.80 -6.25 3.70
CA GLU A 125 -4.39 -4.91 3.61
C GLU A 125 -5.17 -4.70 2.32
N TRP A 126 -4.68 -5.23 1.20
CA TRP A 126 -5.42 -5.17 -0.06
C TRP A 126 -6.71 -5.99 0.01
N ILE A 127 -6.66 -7.25 0.47
CA ILE A 127 -7.86 -8.11 0.58
C ILE A 127 -8.92 -7.44 1.49
N LEU A 128 -8.48 -6.83 2.59
CA LEU A 128 -9.37 -6.19 3.55
C LEU A 128 -9.95 -4.86 3.06
N ASN A 129 -9.31 -4.19 2.09
CA ASN A 129 -9.65 -2.83 1.65
C ASN A 129 -9.79 -2.69 0.12
N MET A 130 -10.14 -3.76 -0.59
CA MET A 130 -10.39 -3.76 -2.04
C MET A 130 -11.79 -3.27 -2.40
#